data_AF-A0A9P1GFS0-F1
#
_entry.id   AF-A0A9P1GFS0-F1
#
_cell.length_a   1.000
_cell.length_b   1.000
_cell.length_c   1.000
_cell.angle_alpha   90.00
_cell.angle_beta   90.00
_cell.angle_gamma   90.00
#
_symmetry.space_group_name_H-M   'P 1'
#
loop_
_entity.id
_entity.type
_entity.pdbx_description
1 polymer ?
#
loop_
_entity_poly.entity_id
_entity_poly.type
_entity_poly.pdbx_seq_one_letter_code
_entity_poly.pdbx_strand_id
1 'polypeptide(L)'
;MPIDYSKFENIEDDLDGDEWRQMLEQLSREVACNDPLSPPSRFGDEMGMDLGFDPGYEMEDPGFEEYEPLDFPELRDQALQLILRRCTTSPFPAKTLPRRLLLEAELRLRGRQHREALLCSLALRLAVGSEEDLPELPETPPSTDQEQLPAECWLVPAAVIEMVCAYQLGDRNHAVRLRDALVIVDRSILSKHLTKRFNGTAEVLDFVPQFLNLLNASGSY
;
A
#
# COMPACT_ATOMS: atom_id res chain seq x y z
N MET A 1 -14.45 -2.36 -35.44
CA MET A 1 -13.96 -0.96 -35.49
C MET A 1 -12.63 -0.92 -34.78
N PRO A 2 -11.54 -0.41 -35.36
CA PRO A 2 -10.25 -0.30 -34.68
C PRO A 2 -10.31 0.76 -33.58
N ILE A 3 -9.71 0.47 -32.43
CA ILE A 3 -9.63 1.37 -31.27
C ILE A 3 -8.53 2.39 -31.56
N ASP A 4 -8.87 3.68 -31.46
CA ASP A 4 -7.96 4.79 -31.71
C ASP A 4 -7.18 5.14 -30.44
N TYR A 5 -5.88 4.81 -30.43
CA TYR A 5 -4.97 5.03 -29.30
C TYR A 5 -4.32 6.41 -29.30
N SER A 6 -4.58 7.25 -30.30
CA SER A 6 -3.99 8.61 -30.42
C SER A 6 -4.34 9.55 -29.26
N LYS A 7 -5.35 9.21 -28.43
CA LYS A 7 -5.70 9.95 -27.22
C LYS A 7 -4.78 9.68 -26.01
N PHE A 8 -3.92 8.66 -26.08
CA PHE A 8 -3.01 8.30 -24.97
C PHE A 8 -1.57 8.80 -25.18
N GLU A 9 -1.21 9.29 -26.37
CA GLU A 9 0.15 9.76 -26.67
C GLU A 9 0.49 11.14 -26.08
N ASN A 10 -0.50 11.91 -25.61
CA ASN A 10 -0.30 13.24 -25.00
C ASN A 10 -0.48 13.24 -23.47
N ILE A 11 -0.28 12.10 -22.79
CA ILE A 11 -0.08 12.12 -21.33
C ILE A 11 1.37 12.56 -21.10
N GLU A 12 1.60 13.86 -21.24
CA GLU A 12 2.84 14.48 -20.76
C GLU A 12 2.95 14.19 -19.26
N ASP A 13 4.08 13.57 -18.89
CA ASP A 13 4.54 13.28 -17.51
C ASP A 13 4.88 14.59 -16.76
N ASP A 14 4.00 15.59 -16.83
CA ASP A 14 4.19 16.95 -16.30
C ASP A 14 3.89 17.04 -14.79
N LEU A 15 4.27 16.01 -14.04
CA LEU A 15 4.28 16.05 -12.57
C LEU A 15 5.64 15.62 -12.05
N ASP A 16 6.60 16.52 -12.23
CA ASP A 16 7.71 16.81 -11.31
C ASP A 16 8.33 15.57 -10.65
N GLY A 17 8.85 14.65 -11.47
CA GLY A 17 9.58 13.48 -10.98
C GLY A 17 10.75 13.84 -10.04
N ASP A 18 11.27 15.06 -10.13
CA ASP A 18 12.45 15.53 -9.39
C ASP A 18 12.12 16.13 -8.02
N GLU A 19 10.99 16.84 -7.87
CA GLU A 19 10.59 17.44 -6.59
C GLU A 19 10.23 16.36 -5.57
N TRP A 20 9.55 15.29 -6.03
CA TRP A 20 9.22 14.15 -5.18
C TRP A 20 10.44 13.30 -4.80
N ARG A 21 11.44 13.19 -5.70
CA ARG A 21 12.72 12.53 -5.38
C ARG A 21 13.46 13.28 -4.27
N GLN A 22 13.49 14.61 -4.34
CA GLN A 22 14.09 15.43 -3.28
C GLN A 22 13.37 15.27 -1.93
N MET A 23 12.03 15.16 -1.94
CA MET A 23 11.25 14.97 -0.72
C MET A 23 11.48 13.59 -0.08
N LEU A 24 11.58 12.52 -0.89
CA LEU A 24 11.95 11.19 -0.42
C LEU A 24 13.40 11.16 0.10
N GLU A 25 14.31 11.86 -0.56
CA GLU A 25 15.71 11.95 -0.13
C GLU A 25 15.84 12.70 1.20
N GLN A 26 15.07 13.79 1.40
CA GLN A 26 15.01 14.51 2.67
C GLN A 26 14.47 13.62 3.81
N LEU A 27 13.38 12.90 3.60
CA LEU A 27 12.85 11.95 4.58
C LEU A 27 13.84 10.83 4.90
N SER A 28 14.56 10.32 3.88
CA SER A 28 15.56 9.28 4.07
C SER A 28 16.78 9.77 4.87
N ARG A 29 17.22 11.01 4.66
CA ARG A 29 18.29 11.66 5.46
C ARG A 29 17.86 11.90 6.91
N GLU A 30 16.61 12.32 7.13
CA GLU A 30 16.08 12.47 8.49
C GLU A 30 16.03 11.14 9.27
N VAL A 31 15.81 10.03 8.55
CA VAL A 31 15.86 8.68 9.13
C VAL A 31 17.31 8.21 9.35
N ALA A 32 18.22 8.46 8.41
CA ALA A 32 19.61 8.03 8.49
C ALA A 32 20.44 8.77 9.55
N CYS A 33 20.15 10.04 9.83
CA CYS A 33 20.87 10.83 10.84
C CYS A 33 20.57 10.44 12.29
N ASN A 34 19.62 9.53 12.55
CA ASN A 34 19.20 9.15 13.91
C ASN A 34 19.51 7.69 14.28
N ASP A 35 20.27 6.95 13.46
CA ASP A 35 20.72 5.58 13.77
C ASP A 35 22.22 5.55 14.07
N PRO A 36 22.67 5.65 15.34
CA PRO A 36 24.07 5.44 15.72
C PRO A 36 24.49 3.95 15.71
N LEU A 37 23.67 3.04 15.15
CA LEU A 37 23.89 1.59 15.20
C LEU A 37 23.86 0.86 13.85
N SER A 38 23.80 1.57 12.72
CA SER A 38 23.96 0.92 11.42
C SER A 38 25.45 0.69 11.12
N PRO A 39 25.90 -0.57 10.92
CA PRO A 39 27.28 -0.81 10.48
C PRO A 39 27.49 -0.21 9.09
N PRO A 40 28.72 0.27 8.77
CA PRO A 40 28.99 0.85 7.47
C PRO A 40 28.75 -0.20 6.39
N SER A 41 27.82 0.09 5.47
CA SER A 41 27.58 -0.69 4.26
C SER A 41 28.85 -0.65 3.40
N ARG A 42 29.69 -1.68 3.55
CA ARG A 42 30.70 -2.06 2.58
C ARG A 42 29.99 -2.79 1.43
N PHE A 43 29.38 -2.04 0.53
CA PHE A 43 29.23 -2.51 -0.85
C PHE A 43 30.21 -1.73 -1.69
N GLY A 44 31.45 -2.23 -1.63
CA GLY A 44 32.45 -1.96 -2.65
C GLY A 44 32.06 -2.68 -3.94
N ASP A 45 32.52 -2.08 -5.02
CA ASP A 45 32.58 -2.62 -6.36
C ASP A 45 33.06 -4.08 -6.41
N GLU A 46 32.78 -4.72 -7.55
CA GLU A 46 33.43 -5.96 -8.04
C GLU A 46 32.72 -7.28 -7.70
N MET A 47 31.79 -7.70 -8.57
CA MET A 47 31.81 -9.04 -9.17
C MET A 47 31.01 -9.05 -10.47
N GLY A 48 31.70 -9.21 -11.59
CA GLY A 48 31.10 -9.64 -12.83
C GLY A 48 30.57 -11.07 -12.66
N MET A 49 29.28 -11.26 -12.90
CA MET A 49 28.65 -12.57 -12.97
C MET A 49 28.18 -12.81 -14.40
N ASP A 50 28.93 -13.72 -15.00
CA ASP A 50 28.67 -14.50 -16.20
C ASP A 50 27.18 -14.77 -16.46
N LEU A 51 26.69 -14.37 -17.64
CA LEU A 51 25.35 -14.71 -18.15
C LEU A 51 25.37 -16.18 -18.65
N GLY A 52 25.60 -17.09 -17.72
CA GLY A 52 25.46 -18.53 -17.93
C GLY A 52 23.99 -18.89 -18.02
N PHE A 53 23.50 -18.99 -19.25
CA PHE A 53 22.21 -19.56 -19.59
C PHE A 53 22.24 -21.05 -19.21
N ASP A 54 21.62 -21.44 -18.08
CA ASP A 54 21.54 -22.83 -17.62
C ASP A 54 20.30 -23.50 -18.23
N PRO A 55 20.44 -24.41 -19.20
CA PRO A 55 19.32 -25.07 -19.87
C PRO A 55 18.97 -26.33 -19.07
N GLY A 56 18.41 -26.13 -17.88
CA GLY A 56 18.11 -27.21 -16.95
C GLY A 56 16.87 -27.00 -16.06
N TYR A 57 16.16 -25.88 -16.20
CA TYR A 57 14.88 -25.71 -15.51
C TYR A 57 13.83 -26.57 -16.21
N GLU A 58 13.67 -27.80 -15.70
CA GLU A 58 12.48 -28.61 -15.89
C GLU A 58 11.27 -27.72 -15.59
N MET A 59 10.38 -27.58 -16.57
CA MET A 59 9.08 -26.97 -16.38
C MET A 59 8.23 -27.92 -15.53
N GLU A 60 8.54 -27.98 -14.23
CA GLU A 60 7.54 -28.34 -13.26
C GLU A 60 6.42 -27.30 -13.39
N ASP A 61 5.25 -27.82 -13.78
CA ASP A 61 3.98 -27.10 -13.88
C ASP A 61 3.92 -26.06 -12.74
N PRO A 62 3.73 -24.75 -13.00
CA PRO A 62 3.63 -23.75 -11.96
C PRO A 62 2.28 -23.96 -11.25
N GLY A 63 2.21 -25.04 -10.48
CA GLY A 63 1.18 -25.31 -9.51
C GLY A 63 1.15 -24.08 -8.62
N PHE A 64 0.03 -23.37 -8.71
CA PHE A 64 -0.34 -22.23 -7.89
C PHE A 64 0.38 -22.28 -6.55
N GLU A 65 1.49 -21.55 -6.42
CA GLU A 65 2.12 -21.36 -5.11
C GLU A 65 1.03 -20.77 -4.22
N GLU A 66 0.57 -21.56 -3.26
CA GLU A 66 -0.33 -21.10 -2.22
C GLU A 66 0.42 -20.02 -1.46
N TYR A 67 0.20 -18.76 -1.84
CA TYR A 67 0.82 -17.62 -1.17
C TYR A 67 0.49 -17.70 0.32
N GLU A 68 1.52 -17.71 1.16
CA GLU A 68 1.33 -17.69 2.60
C GLU A 68 0.59 -16.41 3.01
N PRO A 69 -0.44 -16.51 3.85
CA PRO A 69 -1.14 -15.32 4.34
C PRO A 69 -0.19 -14.43 5.15
N LEU A 70 -0.42 -13.12 5.12
CA LEU A 70 0.37 -12.17 5.90
C LEU A 70 0.18 -12.41 7.41
N ASP A 71 1.27 -12.44 8.16
CA ASP A 71 1.22 -12.47 9.63
C ASP A 71 0.87 -11.08 10.19
N PHE A 72 -0.44 -10.79 10.23
CA PHE A 72 -0.98 -9.55 10.80
C PHE A 72 -0.60 -9.33 12.27
N PRO A 73 -0.58 -10.35 13.16
CA PRO A 73 -0.04 -10.22 14.50
C PRO A 73 1.39 -9.65 14.53
N GLU A 74 2.31 -10.19 13.73
CA GLU A 74 3.68 -9.69 13.67
C GLU A 74 3.75 -8.25 13.11
N LEU A 75 3.00 -7.98 12.03
CA LEU A 75 2.93 -6.64 11.42
C LEU A 75 2.35 -5.61 12.39
N ARG A 76 1.42 -6.02 13.24
CA ARG A 76 0.81 -5.18 14.27
C ARG A 76 1.82 -4.81 15.35
N ASP A 77 2.65 -5.75 15.79
CA ASP A 77 3.74 -5.46 16.73
C ASP A 77 4.77 -4.50 16.12
N GLN A 78 5.12 -4.69 14.84
CA GLN A 78 5.99 -3.77 14.10
C GLN A 78 5.38 -2.37 13.96
N ALA A 79 4.07 -2.29 13.71
CA ALA A 79 3.34 -1.02 13.65
C ALA A 79 3.32 -0.29 15.01
N LEU A 80 3.15 -1.01 16.12
CA LEU A 80 3.26 -0.45 17.46
C LEU A 80 4.66 0.10 17.74
N GLN A 81 5.71 -0.64 17.37
CA GLN A 81 7.08 -0.17 17.48
C GLN A 81 7.32 1.09 16.64
N LEU A 82 6.71 1.18 15.46
CA LEU A 82 6.78 2.37 14.61
C LEU A 82 6.16 3.58 15.32
N ILE A 83 4.97 3.45 15.92
CA ILE A 83 4.34 4.53 16.69
C ILE A 83 5.26 4.96 17.84
N LEU A 84 5.75 4.02 18.64
CA LEU A 84 6.64 4.30 19.76
C LEU A 84 7.92 5.03 19.31
N ARG A 85 8.52 4.59 18.21
CA ARG A 85 9.69 5.26 17.60
C ARG A 85 9.35 6.69 17.19
N ARG A 86 8.20 6.93 16.56
CA ARG A 86 7.78 8.28 16.14
C ARG A 86 7.47 9.20 17.33
N CYS A 87 6.88 8.67 18.39
CA CYS A 87 6.61 9.42 19.62
C CYS A 87 7.89 9.80 20.39
N THR A 88 8.93 8.96 20.35
CA THR A 88 10.19 9.22 21.07
C THR A 88 11.18 10.05 20.28
N THR A 89 11.23 9.91 18.96
CA THR A 89 12.19 10.64 18.09
C THR A 89 11.75 12.05 17.75
N SER A 90 10.48 12.40 17.96
CA SER A 90 9.87 13.56 17.32
C SER A 90 8.93 14.29 18.30
N PRO A 91 9.27 15.50 18.78
CA PRO A 91 8.45 16.25 19.71
C PRO A 91 7.28 16.92 18.97
N PHE A 92 6.36 16.13 18.45
CA PHE A 92 5.15 16.63 17.79
C PHE A 92 3.90 16.46 18.65
N PRO A 93 2.88 17.30 18.47
CA PRO A 93 1.60 17.12 19.13
C PRO A 93 1.00 15.77 18.72
N ALA A 94 0.56 14.97 19.70
CA ALA A 94 -0.09 13.67 19.45
C ALA A 94 -1.26 13.78 18.44
N LYS A 95 -1.95 14.94 18.41
CA LYS A 95 -3.03 15.25 17.47
C LYS A 95 -2.63 15.22 15.99
N THR A 96 -1.35 15.44 15.68
CA THR A 96 -0.85 15.47 14.29
C THR A 96 -0.36 14.10 13.81
N LEU A 97 -0.22 13.13 14.71
CA LEU A 97 0.33 11.81 14.42
C LEU A 97 -0.47 11.06 13.33
N PRO A 98 -1.82 10.98 13.38
CA PRO A 98 -2.59 10.24 12.37
C PRO A 98 -2.38 10.80 10.96
N ARG A 99 -2.46 12.13 10.81
CA ARG A 99 -2.24 12.78 9.51
C ARG A 99 -0.84 12.52 8.97
N ARG A 100 0.18 12.52 9.83
CA ARG A 100 1.55 12.24 9.43
C ARG A 100 1.72 10.78 8.99
N LEU A 101 1.16 9.84 9.74
CA LEU A 101 1.20 8.41 9.38
C LEU A 101 0.49 8.14 8.06
N LEU A 102 -0.66 8.79 7.80
CA LEU A 102 -1.34 8.67 6.52
C LEU A 102 -0.47 9.18 5.36
N LEU A 103 0.10 10.37 5.51
CA LEU A 103 0.98 10.95 4.48
C LEU A 103 2.23 10.09 4.25
N GLU A 104 2.83 9.55 5.33
CA GLU A 104 3.95 8.61 5.22
C GLU A 104 3.50 7.35 4.46
N ALA A 105 2.35 6.77 4.79
CA ALA A 105 1.81 5.60 4.09
C ALA A 105 1.60 5.86 2.58
N GLU A 106 0.99 6.99 2.20
CA GLU A 106 0.80 7.35 0.79
C GLU A 106 2.14 7.54 0.05
N LEU A 107 3.12 8.17 0.69
CA LEU A 107 4.46 8.35 0.12
C LEU A 107 5.17 7.02 -0.11
N ARG A 108 5.11 6.10 0.87
CA ARG A 108 5.68 4.76 0.77
C ARG A 108 5.00 3.95 -0.32
N LEU A 109 3.67 4.04 -0.42
CA LEU A 109 2.90 3.38 -1.47
C LEU A 109 3.30 3.90 -2.86
N ARG A 110 3.49 5.21 -3.01
CA ARG A 110 3.99 5.80 -4.27
C ARG A 110 5.41 5.32 -4.59
N GLY A 111 6.25 5.19 -3.58
CA GLY A 111 7.60 4.62 -3.68
C GLY A 111 7.67 3.10 -3.87
N ARG A 112 6.53 2.40 -4.02
CA ARG A 112 6.44 0.92 -4.13
C ARG A 112 7.00 0.17 -2.91
N GLN A 113 7.10 0.84 -1.77
CA GLN A 113 7.49 0.28 -0.48
C GLN A 113 6.24 -0.25 0.23
N HIS A 114 5.67 -1.34 -0.30
CA HIS A 114 4.36 -1.85 0.09
C HIS A 114 4.31 -2.33 1.54
N ARG A 115 5.39 -2.94 2.03
CA ARG A 115 5.48 -3.40 3.43
C ARG A 115 5.48 -2.21 4.39
N GLU A 116 6.28 -1.19 4.12
CA GLU A 116 6.37 0.02 4.93
C GLU A 116 5.08 0.84 4.88
N ALA A 117 4.45 0.92 3.70
CA ALA A 117 3.14 1.55 3.54
C ALA A 117 2.07 0.85 4.39
N LEU A 118 2.06 -0.49 4.38
CA LEU A 118 1.18 -1.31 5.21
C LEU A 118 1.43 -1.10 6.71
N LEU A 119 2.68 -1.08 7.14
CA LEU A 119 3.01 -0.79 8.55
C LEU A 119 2.54 0.61 8.97
N CYS A 120 2.66 1.61 8.10
CA CYS A 120 2.18 2.97 8.37
C CYS A 120 0.64 3.03 8.43
N SER A 121 -0.08 2.31 7.55
CA SER A 121 -1.54 2.27 7.59
C SER A 121 -2.07 1.51 8.80
N LEU A 122 -1.41 0.42 9.22
CA LEU A 122 -1.73 -0.29 10.47
C LEU A 122 -1.45 0.57 11.70
N ALA A 123 -0.30 1.25 11.73
CA ALA A 123 0.04 2.19 12.79
C ALA A 123 -1.00 3.32 12.90
N LEU A 124 -1.51 3.81 11.77
CA LEU A 124 -2.58 4.79 11.73
C LEU A 124 -3.88 4.26 12.36
N ARG A 125 -4.31 3.03 12.00
CA ARG A 125 -5.51 2.41 12.61
C ARG A 125 -5.40 2.27 14.12
N LEU A 126 -4.23 1.80 14.59
CA LEU A 126 -3.93 1.69 16.02
C LEU A 126 -3.92 3.05 16.72
N ALA A 127 -3.35 4.08 16.10
CA ALA A 127 -3.28 5.43 16.65
C ALA A 127 -4.65 6.10 16.77
N VAL A 128 -5.58 5.77 15.88
CA VAL A 128 -6.99 6.23 15.94
C VAL A 128 -7.81 5.41 16.94
N GLY A 129 -7.31 4.27 17.40
CA GLY A 129 -8.01 3.37 18.31
C GLY A 129 -9.05 2.47 17.62
N SER A 130 -8.97 2.34 16.29
CA SER A 130 -9.82 1.45 15.51
C SER A 130 -9.17 0.08 15.42
N GLU A 131 -9.40 -0.75 16.45
CA GLU A 131 -8.88 -2.11 16.52
C GLU A 131 -9.78 -3.14 15.83
N GLU A 132 -11.03 -2.80 15.56
CA GLU A 132 -11.97 -3.68 14.87
C GLU A 132 -11.67 -3.79 13.37
N ASP A 133 -11.88 -5.01 12.86
CA ASP A 133 -11.81 -5.36 11.45
C ASP A 133 -12.92 -4.64 10.69
N LEU A 134 -12.54 -3.55 10.02
CA LEU A 134 -13.36 -2.62 9.24
C LEU A 134 -14.09 -1.55 10.06
N PRO A 135 -14.15 -0.30 9.56
CA PRO A 135 -15.07 0.67 10.11
C PRO A 135 -16.50 0.16 9.88
N GLU A 136 -17.19 -0.24 10.95
CA GLU A 136 -18.66 -0.27 10.93
C GLU A 136 -19.10 1.17 10.64
N LEU A 137 -19.47 1.43 9.38
CA LEU A 137 -19.94 2.74 8.95
C LEU A 137 -21.17 3.11 9.79
N PRO A 138 -21.18 4.23 10.53
CA PRO A 138 -22.41 4.70 11.13
C PRO A 138 -23.41 5.03 10.01
N GLU A 139 -24.61 4.45 10.07
CA GLU A 139 -25.71 4.72 9.11
C GLU A 139 -26.19 6.19 9.13
N THR A 140 -25.68 6.99 10.08
CA THR A 140 -26.11 8.38 10.29
C THR A 140 -24.95 9.35 10.05
N PRO A 141 -25.12 10.36 9.16
CA PRO A 141 -24.10 11.37 8.94
C PRO A 141 -23.86 12.19 10.23
N PRO A 142 -22.60 12.47 10.59
CA PRO A 142 -22.29 13.27 11.77
C PRO A 142 -22.86 14.67 11.61
N SER A 143 -23.65 15.09 12.60
CA SER A 143 -24.21 16.44 12.68
C SER A 143 -23.08 17.46 12.79
N THR A 144 -23.02 18.34 11.81
CA THR A 144 -22.05 19.42 11.63
C THR A 144 -22.06 20.37 12.82
N ASP A 145 -21.12 20.26 13.77
CA ASP A 145 -20.84 21.36 14.72
C ASP A 145 -19.51 21.27 15.52
N GLN A 146 -18.51 20.46 15.11
CA GLN A 146 -17.18 20.50 15.75
C GLN A 146 -16.03 20.50 14.74
N GLU A 147 -15.12 21.48 14.87
CA GLU A 147 -13.87 21.70 14.10
C GLU A 147 -12.83 20.55 14.19
N GLN A 148 -13.22 19.37 14.70
CA GLN A 148 -12.39 18.18 14.71
C GLN A 148 -12.80 17.32 13.52
N LEU A 149 -11.91 17.21 12.52
CA LEU A 149 -12.06 16.24 11.43
C LEU A 149 -12.39 14.86 12.04
N PRO A 150 -13.53 14.25 11.70
CA PRO A 150 -13.93 12.99 12.31
C PRO A 150 -12.88 11.91 12.04
N ALA A 151 -12.66 11.04 13.02
CA ALA A 151 -11.70 9.93 12.93
C ALA A 151 -11.92 9.06 11.67
N GLU A 152 -13.16 8.97 11.22
CA GLU A 152 -13.63 8.29 10.01
C GLU A 152 -12.93 8.79 8.73
N CYS A 153 -12.50 10.06 8.67
CA CYS A 153 -11.82 10.62 7.50
C CYS A 153 -10.47 9.95 7.21
N TRP A 154 -9.83 9.31 8.20
CA TRP A 154 -8.50 8.71 8.06
C TRP A 154 -8.55 7.20 7.79
N LEU A 155 -9.62 6.53 8.24
CA LEU A 155 -9.75 5.08 8.17
C LEU A 155 -9.98 4.58 6.75
N VAL A 156 -10.76 5.33 5.94
CA VAL A 156 -11.02 4.94 4.54
C VAL A 156 -9.75 4.97 3.69
N PRO A 157 -8.93 6.05 3.69
CA PRO A 157 -7.62 6.02 3.05
C PRO A 157 -6.70 4.90 3.57
N ALA A 158 -6.67 4.66 4.89
CA ALA A 158 -5.85 3.60 5.48
C ALA A 158 -6.22 2.22 4.96
N ALA A 159 -7.52 1.90 4.91
CA ALA A 159 -8.04 0.64 4.40
C ALA A 159 -7.77 0.47 2.90
N VAL A 160 -7.83 1.55 2.11
CA VAL A 160 -7.44 1.51 0.69
C VAL A 160 -5.96 1.16 0.53
N ILE A 161 -5.08 1.77 1.33
CA ILE A 161 -3.64 1.48 1.31
C ILE A 161 -3.40 0.02 1.71
N GLU A 162 -4.06 -0.44 2.76
CA GLU A 162 -4.00 -1.82 3.25
C GLU A 162 -4.43 -2.81 2.17
N MET A 163 -5.55 -2.57 1.49
CA MET A 163 -6.04 -3.39 0.38
C MET A 163 -4.99 -3.51 -0.74
N VAL A 164 -4.43 -2.38 -1.17
CA VAL A 164 -3.43 -2.36 -2.24
C VAL A 164 -2.15 -3.08 -1.80
N CYS A 165 -1.69 -2.86 -0.57
CA CYS A 165 -0.47 -3.50 -0.07
C CYS A 165 -0.65 -5.00 0.13
N ALA A 166 -1.78 -5.44 0.70
CA ALA A 166 -2.09 -6.86 0.87
C ALA A 166 -2.09 -7.58 -0.49
N TYR A 167 -2.69 -6.98 -1.52
CA TYR A 167 -2.65 -7.53 -2.88
C TYR A 167 -1.21 -7.65 -3.41
N GLN A 168 -0.40 -6.59 -3.28
CA GLN A 168 0.98 -6.58 -3.79
C GLN A 168 1.92 -7.51 -3.01
N LEU A 169 1.59 -7.82 -1.76
CA LEU A 169 2.36 -8.73 -0.90
C LEU A 169 1.87 -10.19 -0.98
N GLY A 170 0.85 -10.49 -1.80
CA GLY A 170 0.38 -11.85 -2.06
C GLY A 170 -0.87 -12.28 -1.29
N ASP A 171 -1.35 -11.50 -0.32
CA ASP A 171 -2.59 -11.80 0.42
C ASP A 171 -3.83 -11.28 -0.33
N ARG A 172 -4.20 -12.03 -1.37
CA ARG A 172 -5.35 -11.70 -2.23
C ARG A 172 -6.68 -11.82 -1.48
N ASN A 173 -6.81 -12.77 -0.56
CA ASN A 173 -8.05 -13.00 0.18
C ASN A 173 -8.37 -11.82 1.09
N HIS A 174 -7.36 -11.29 1.78
CA HIS A 174 -7.51 -10.08 2.58
C HIS A 174 -7.83 -8.86 1.69
N ALA A 175 -7.13 -8.69 0.57
CA ALA A 175 -7.40 -7.60 -0.36
C ALA A 175 -8.84 -7.64 -0.92
N VAL A 176 -9.37 -8.82 -1.25
CA VAL A 176 -10.77 -9.01 -1.70
C VAL A 176 -11.77 -8.60 -0.62
N ARG A 177 -11.56 -9.04 0.63
CA ARG A 177 -12.43 -8.66 1.76
C ARG A 177 -12.48 -7.14 1.96
N LEU A 178 -11.32 -6.48 1.91
CA LEU A 178 -11.23 -5.03 2.03
C LEU A 178 -11.89 -4.31 0.84
N ARG A 179 -11.69 -4.81 -0.39
CA ARG A 179 -12.36 -4.27 -1.58
C ARG A 179 -13.87 -4.27 -1.40
N ASP A 180 -14.45 -5.41 -1.00
CA ASP A 180 -15.90 -5.57 -0.88
C ASP A 180 -16.50 -4.60 0.13
N ALA A 181 -15.80 -4.35 1.25
CA ALA A 181 -16.20 -3.34 2.22
C ALA A 181 -16.05 -1.91 1.66
N LEU A 182 -14.95 -1.61 0.97
CA LEU A 182 -14.64 -0.27 0.44
C LEU A 182 -15.50 0.15 -0.75
N VAL A 183 -16.10 -0.80 -1.49
CA VAL A 183 -17.00 -0.49 -2.61
C VAL A 183 -18.21 0.33 -2.16
N ILE A 184 -18.69 0.10 -0.94
CA ILE A 184 -19.90 0.71 -0.35
C ILE A 184 -19.60 2.12 0.20
N VAL A 185 -18.34 2.40 0.53
CA VAL A 185 -17.92 3.64 1.21
C VAL A 185 -17.87 4.83 0.25
N ASP A 186 -18.21 6.04 0.74
CA ASP A 186 -18.00 7.28 -0.02
C ASP A 186 -16.50 7.55 -0.22
N ARG A 187 -16.10 7.71 -1.48
CA ARG A 187 -14.71 7.88 -1.92
C ARG A 187 -14.32 9.33 -2.13
N SER A 188 -15.21 10.27 -1.83
CA SER A 188 -14.96 11.72 -1.95
C SER A 188 -13.75 12.20 -1.13
N ILE A 189 -13.41 11.47 -0.07
CA ILE A 189 -12.32 11.78 0.88
C ILE A 189 -10.95 11.31 0.36
N LEU A 190 -10.91 10.42 -0.64
CA LEU A 190 -9.66 9.83 -1.13
C LEU A 190 -8.85 10.81 -2.01
N SER A 191 -7.53 10.75 -1.87
CA SER A 191 -6.63 11.45 -2.79
C SER A 191 -6.75 10.88 -4.20
N LYS A 192 -6.56 11.71 -5.24
CA LYS A 192 -6.62 11.25 -6.65
C LYS A 192 -5.70 10.06 -6.91
N HIS A 193 -4.54 10.03 -6.24
CA HIS A 193 -3.59 8.93 -6.33
C HIS A 193 -4.17 7.62 -5.76
N LEU A 194 -4.71 7.67 -4.54
CA LEU A 194 -5.33 6.51 -3.91
C LEU A 194 -6.56 6.02 -4.69
N THR A 195 -7.40 6.92 -5.20
CA THR A 195 -8.56 6.55 -6.03
C THR A 195 -8.12 5.78 -7.28
N LYS A 196 -7.07 6.23 -7.97
CA LYS A 196 -6.53 5.55 -9.15
C LYS A 196 -5.97 4.16 -8.79
N ARG A 197 -5.23 4.05 -7.68
CA ARG A 197 -4.66 2.78 -7.19
C ARG A 197 -5.74 1.80 -6.75
N PHE A 198 -6.75 2.29 -6.05
CA PHE A 198 -7.91 1.50 -5.64
C PHE A 198 -8.62 0.92 -6.85
N ASN A 199 -9.04 1.76 -7.80
CA ASN A 199 -9.76 1.31 -9.00
C ASN A 199 -8.95 0.29 -9.79
N GLY A 200 -7.66 0.56 -10.04
CA GLY A 200 -6.82 -0.38 -10.78
C GLY A 200 -6.62 -1.72 -10.07
N THR A 201 -6.52 -1.71 -8.73
CA THR A 201 -6.38 -2.96 -7.95
C THR A 201 -7.71 -3.72 -7.89
N ALA A 202 -8.82 -3.01 -7.70
CA ALA A 202 -10.17 -3.59 -7.69
C ALA A 202 -10.52 -4.24 -9.03
N GLU A 203 -10.24 -3.56 -10.14
CA GLU A 203 -10.41 -4.11 -11.49
C GLU A 203 -9.64 -5.43 -11.66
N VAL A 204 -8.36 -5.46 -11.26
CA VAL A 204 -7.55 -6.69 -11.36
C VAL A 204 -8.12 -7.81 -10.50
N LEU A 205 -8.55 -7.51 -9.27
CA LEU A 205 -9.19 -8.48 -8.37
C LEU A 205 -10.53 -9.00 -8.93
N ASP A 206 -11.24 -8.22 -9.73
CA ASP A 206 -12.48 -8.63 -10.39
C ASP A 206 -12.23 -9.46 -11.66
N PHE A 207 -11.23 -9.07 -12.46
CA PHE A 207 -10.94 -9.69 -13.76
C PHE A 207 -10.17 -11.01 -13.66
N VAL A 208 -9.22 -11.14 -12.73
CA VAL A 208 -8.37 -12.34 -12.63
C VAL A 208 -9.21 -13.61 -12.39
N PRO A 209 -10.17 -13.65 -11.45
CA PRO A 209 -11.01 -14.83 -11.24
C PRO A 209 -11.85 -15.18 -12.48
N GLN A 210 -12.39 -14.16 -13.18
CA GLN A 210 -13.19 -14.37 -14.38
C GLN A 210 -12.36 -14.97 -15.51
N PHE A 211 -11.13 -14.49 -15.69
CA PHE A 211 -10.21 -15.00 -16.70
C PHE A 211 -9.80 -16.45 -16.42
N LEU A 212 -9.47 -16.77 -15.16
CA LEU A 212 -9.14 -18.16 -14.76
C LEU A 212 -10.32 -19.11 -14.97
N ASN A 213 -11.54 -18.67 -14.68
CA ASN A 213 -12.75 -19.46 -14.94
C ASN A 213 -12.95 -19.74 -16.44
N LEU A 214 -12.65 -18.77 -17.31
CA LEU A 214 -12.71 -18.96 -18.76
C LEU A 214 -11.64 -19.95 -19.26
N LEU A 215 -10.42 -19.88 -18.73
CA LEU A 215 -9.35 -20.82 -19.08
C LEU A 215 -9.71 -22.24 -18.65
N ASN A 216 -10.17 -22.44 -17.41
CA ASN A 216 -10.58 -23.75 -16.90
C ASN A 216 -11.76 -24.34 -17.69
N ALA A 217 -12.72 -23.50 -18.10
CA ALA A 217 -13.82 -23.92 -18.96
C ALA A 217 -13.35 -24.33 -20.36
N SER A 218 -12.29 -23.71 -20.89
CA SER A 218 -11.73 -24.02 -22.22
C SER A 218 -10.80 -25.24 -22.24
N GLY A 219 -10.16 -25.58 -21.11
CA GLY A 219 -9.24 -26.73 -20.97
C GLY A 219 -9.91 -28.08 -20.71
N SER A 220 -11.25 -28.14 -20.63
CA SER A 220 -12.00 -29.38 -20.38
C SER A 220 -12.43 -30.13 -21.67
N TYR A 221 -11.59 -30.10 -22.72
CA TYR A 221 -11.82 -30.81 -23.99
C TYR A 221 -10.78 -31.91 -24.25
#